data_AF-A0A834F2T8-F1
#
_entry.id   AF-A0A834F2T8-F1
#
_cell.length_a   1.000
_cell.length_b   1.000
_cell.length_c   1.000
_cell.angle_alpha   90.00
_cell.angle_beta   90.00
_cell.angle_gamma   90.00
#
_symmetry.space_group_name_H-M   'P 1'
#
loop_
_entity.id
_entity.type
_entity.pdbx_description
1 polymer ?
#
loop_
_entity_poly.entity_id
_entity_poly.type
_entity_poly.pdbx_seq_one_letter_code
_entity_poly.pdbx_strand_id
1 'polypeptide(L)'
;MYATATLKELENQLVERQNAYCSFIQPRDQRLEMEKNMLLMVVKDPAVAGLDLESDLKHIFKRDSYCANALNTDKRRNGSLMWVYLKYWHLQVAMQRHKRAESALLEGKIQPHSK
;
A
#
# COMPACT_ATOMS: atom_id res chain seq x y z
N MET A 1 11.58 -1.41 -9.13
CA MET A 1 11.60 -2.57 -8.21
C MET A 1 11.34 -2.16 -6.76
N TYR A 2 11.83 -0.99 -6.32
CA TYR A 2 11.67 -0.50 -4.94
C TYR A 2 10.23 -0.27 -4.46
N ALA A 3 9.35 0.31 -5.29
CA ALA A 3 7.95 0.55 -4.90
C ALA A 3 7.20 -0.72 -4.46
N THR A 4 7.54 -1.89 -5.02
CA THR A 4 6.95 -3.17 -4.61
C THR A 4 7.40 -3.59 -3.21
N ALA A 5 8.64 -3.26 -2.81
CA ALA A 5 9.13 -3.53 -1.46
C ALA A 5 8.44 -2.64 -0.43
N THR A 6 8.31 -1.34 -0.72
CA THR A 6 7.59 -0.38 0.13
C THR A 6 6.13 -0.78 0.33
N LEU A 7 5.43 -1.16 -0.75
CA LEU A 7 4.04 -1.59 -0.65
C LEU A 7 3.90 -2.91 0.13
N LYS A 8 4.87 -3.83 0.05
CA LYS A 8 4.87 -5.07 0.84
C LYS A 8 5.10 -4.80 2.33
N GLU A 9 5.97 -3.85 2.66
CA GLU A 9 6.17 -3.40 4.04
C GLU A 9 4.91 -2.70 4.57
N LEU A 10 4.29 -1.85 3.76
CA LEU A 10 3.05 -1.18 4.10
C LEU A 10 1.89 -2.17 4.30
N GLU A 11 1.80 -3.23 3.50
CA GLU A 11 0.86 -4.33 3.70
C GLU A 11 1.01 -4.94 5.09
N ASN A 12 2.24 -5.31 5.47
CA ASN A 12 2.50 -5.90 6.79
C ASN A 12 2.09 -4.95 7.93
N GLN A 13 2.44 -3.66 7.82
CA GLN A 13 2.08 -2.66 8.83
C GLN A 13 0.57 -2.43 8.91
N LEU A 14 -0.15 -2.43 7.78
CA LEU A 14 -1.61 -2.32 7.77
C LEU A 14 -2.27 -3.55 8.42
N VAL A 15 -1.74 -4.76 8.19
CA VAL A 15 -2.22 -5.98 8.85
C VAL A 15 -2.06 -5.89 10.36
N GLU A 16 -0.89 -5.46 10.85
CA GLU A 16 -0.65 -5.30 12.28
C GLU A 16 -1.49 -4.18 12.89
N ARG A 17 -1.62 -3.03 12.20
CA ARG A 17 -2.50 -1.94 12.60
C ARG A 17 -3.94 -2.40 12.73
N GLN A 18 -4.44 -3.15 11.76
CA GLN A 18 -5.83 -3.60 11.77
C GLN A 18 -6.07 -4.67 12.83
N ASN A 19 -5.08 -5.54 13.06
CA ASN A 19 -5.11 -6.46 14.20
C ASN A 19 -5.15 -5.72 15.53
N ALA A 20 -4.38 -4.63 15.69
CA ALA A 20 -4.43 -3.77 16.86
C ALA A 20 -5.79 -3.07 17.01
N TYR A 21 -6.37 -2.57 15.91
CA TYR A 21 -7.71 -1.98 15.90
C TYR A 21 -8.80 -2.96 16.38
N CYS A 22 -8.71 -4.21 15.94
CA CYS A 22 -9.69 -5.26 16.25
C CYS A 22 -9.43 -5.97 17.59
N SER A 23 -8.32 -5.69 18.25
CA SER A 23 -7.99 -6.29 19.53
C SER A 23 -8.71 -5.59 20.68
N PHE A 24 -9.27 -6.36 21.60
CA PHE A 24 -9.85 -5.84 22.84
C PHE A 24 -8.80 -5.52 23.92
N ILE A 25 -7.56 -5.99 23.76
CA ILE A 25 -6.51 -5.93 24.79
C ILE A 25 -5.42 -4.93 24.40
N GLN A 26 -5.17 -4.73 23.09
CA GLN A 26 -4.09 -3.84 22.67
C GLN A 26 -4.43 -2.36 22.93
N PRO A 27 -3.48 -1.58 23.49
CA PRO A 27 -3.69 -0.16 23.73
C PRO A 27 -3.91 0.65 22.45
N ARG A 28 -4.81 1.63 22.52
CA ARG A 28 -5.05 2.58 21.42
C ARG A 28 -3.78 3.32 20.98
N ASP A 29 -2.92 3.69 21.92
CA ASP A 29 -1.70 4.45 21.63
C ASP A 29 -0.73 3.66 20.75
N GLN A 30 -0.68 2.34 20.91
CA GLN A 30 0.12 1.47 20.05
C GLN A 30 -0.34 1.57 18.59
N ARG A 31 -1.67 1.55 18.35
CA ARG A 31 -2.25 1.72 17.02
C ARG A 31 -1.93 3.10 16.44
N LEU A 32 -2.05 4.18 17.23
CA LEU A 32 -1.77 5.54 16.78
C LEU A 32 -0.29 5.74 16.41
N GLU A 33 0.62 5.09 17.12
CA GLU A 33 2.04 5.13 16.79
C GLU A 33 2.35 4.39 15.48
N MET A 34 1.70 3.24 15.24
CA MET A 34 1.78 2.56 13.94
C MET A 34 1.29 3.46 12.79
N GLU A 35 0.16 4.14 12.97
CA GLU A 35 -0.40 5.06 11.98
C GLU A 35 0.56 6.20 11.65
N LYS A 36 1.16 6.81 12.69
CA LYS A 36 2.17 7.87 12.52
C LYS A 36 3.42 7.38 11.78
N ASN A 37 3.92 6.19 12.12
CA ASN A 37 5.10 5.61 11.50
C ASN A 37 4.86 5.27 10.01
N MET A 38 3.68 4.74 9.67
CA MET A 38 3.30 4.51 8.28
C MET A 38 3.25 5.82 7.47
N LEU A 39 2.66 6.89 8.02
CA LEU A 39 2.62 8.20 7.34
C LEU A 39 4.02 8.76 7.11
N LEU A 40 4.90 8.68 8.12
CA LEU A 40 6.29 9.13 7.98
C LEU A 40 7.07 8.32 6.95
N MET A 41 6.84 7.00 6.90
CA MET A 41 7.50 6.12 5.94
C MET A 41 7.14 6.50 4.50
N VAL A 42 5.85 6.64 4.17
CA VAL A 42 5.43 6.89 2.78
C VAL A 42 5.78 8.28 2.28
N VAL A 43 5.83 9.28 3.17
CA VAL A 43 6.25 10.65 2.81
C VAL A 43 7.75 10.72 2.52
N LYS A 44 8.56 9.90 3.20
CA LYS A 44 10.03 9.91 3.05
C LYS A 44 10.53 9.03 1.91
N ASP A 45 9.72 8.10 1.41
CA ASP A 45 10.16 7.15 0.40
C ASP A 45 9.93 7.68 -1.03
N PRO A 46 10.99 8.05 -1.76
CA PRO A 46 10.86 8.57 -3.13
C PRO A 46 10.34 7.52 -4.11
N ALA A 47 10.41 6.22 -3.79
CA ALA A 47 9.92 5.15 -4.67
C ALA A 47 8.40 5.16 -4.81
N VAL A 48 7.69 5.76 -3.85
CA VAL A 48 6.22 5.83 -3.82
C VAL A 48 5.69 7.28 -3.84
N ALA A 49 6.56 8.28 -3.97
CA ALA A 49 6.17 9.69 -3.98
C ALA A 49 5.13 10.08 -5.06
N GLY A 50 5.01 9.29 -6.12
CA GLY A 50 3.98 9.47 -7.17
C GLY A 50 2.66 8.74 -6.90
N LEU A 51 2.50 8.12 -5.73
CA LEU A 51 1.29 7.44 -5.26
C LEU A 51 0.76 8.27 -4.09
N ASP A 52 -0.53 8.60 -4.07
CA ASP A 52 -1.16 9.46 -3.04
C ASP A 52 -1.36 8.70 -1.70
N LEU A 53 -0.34 7.96 -1.27
CA LEU A 53 -0.41 7.01 -0.16
C LEU A 53 -0.75 7.70 1.16
N GLU A 54 -0.25 8.92 1.40
CA GLU A 54 -0.51 9.62 2.67
C GLU A 54 -2.00 9.93 2.85
N SER A 55 -2.65 10.45 1.80
CA SER A 55 -4.08 10.74 1.78
C SER A 55 -4.90 9.46 1.91
N ASP A 56 -4.55 8.45 1.12
CA ASP A 56 -5.21 7.15 1.14
C ASP A 56 -5.11 6.45 2.50
N LEU A 57 -3.93 6.49 3.14
CA LEU A 57 -3.72 5.95 4.49
C LEU A 57 -4.58 6.65 5.53
N LYS A 58 -4.65 7.99 5.51
CA LYS A 58 -5.55 8.75 6.39
C LYS A 58 -7.01 8.33 6.20
N HIS A 59 -7.41 8.04 4.97
CA HIS A 59 -8.75 7.53 4.68
C HIS A 59 -8.96 6.12 5.25
N ILE A 60 -8.02 5.20 5.05
CA ILE A 60 -8.05 3.86 5.65
C ILE A 60 -8.17 3.94 7.17
N PHE A 61 -7.31 4.71 7.83
CA PHE A 61 -7.29 4.82 9.29
C PHE A 61 -8.63 5.30 9.86
N LYS A 62 -9.30 6.19 9.12
CA LYS A 62 -10.60 6.76 9.50
C LYS A 62 -11.78 5.82 9.22
N ARG A 63 -11.70 4.96 8.21
CA ARG A 63 -12.88 4.26 7.65
C ARG A 63 -12.83 2.75 7.74
N ASP A 64 -11.65 2.13 7.85
CA ASP A 64 -11.57 0.67 7.91
C ASP A 64 -11.85 0.15 9.32
N SER A 65 -13.10 -0.29 9.51
CA SER A 65 -13.61 -0.75 10.80
C SER A 65 -13.95 -2.23 10.82
N TYR A 66 -13.70 -2.97 9.73
CA TYR A 66 -14.05 -4.38 9.67
C TYR A 66 -13.09 -5.22 10.53
N CYS A 67 -13.68 -6.06 11.37
CA CYS A 67 -12.98 -7.04 12.20
C CYS A 67 -13.58 -8.41 11.95
N ALA A 68 -12.74 -9.41 11.72
CA ALA A 68 -13.18 -10.80 11.68
C ALA A 68 -13.68 -11.23 13.07
N ASN A 69 -14.40 -12.36 13.12
CA ASN A 69 -14.98 -12.85 14.35
C ASN A 69 -13.94 -13.14 15.46
N ALA A 70 -14.41 -13.29 16.70
CA ALA A 70 -13.54 -13.43 17.87
C ALA A 70 -12.65 -14.69 17.88
N LEU A 71 -12.95 -15.70 17.04
CA LEU A 71 -12.14 -16.91 16.89
C LEU A 71 -11.12 -16.78 15.75
N ASN A 72 -10.95 -15.59 15.19
CA ASN A 72 -10.02 -15.35 14.10
C ASN A 72 -8.57 -15.49 14.55
N THR A 73 -7.87 -16.47 14.01
CA THR A 73 -6.42 -16.66 14.21
C THR A 73 -5.59 -16.00 13.09
N ASP A 74 -6.22 -15.65 11.96
CA ASP A 74 -5.54 -15.06 10.81
C ASP A 74 -5.78 -13.54 10.76
N LYS A 75 -4.76 -12.76 11.12
CA LYS A 75 -4.80 -11.30 11.10
C LYS A 75 -5.23 -10.72 9.75
N ARG A 76 -4.97 -11.43 8.64
CA ARG A 76 -5.30 -10.98 7.28
C ARG A 76 -6.80 -10.98 6.99
N ARG A 77 -7.60 -11.63 7.84
CA ARG A 77 -9.06 -11.58 7.74
C ARG A 77 -9.65 -10.30 8.32
N ASN A 78 -8.86 -9.48 9.03
CA ASN A 78 -9.29 -8.17 9.48
C ASN A 78 -9.16 -7.14 8.35
N GLY A 79 -9.95 -6.07 8.45
CA GLY A 79 -9.95 -4.99 7.47
C GLY A 79 -10.65 -5.35 6.18
N SER A 80 -11.04 -4.34 5.44
CA SER A 80 -11.75 -4.49 4.16
C SER A 80 -11.29 -3.43 3.18
N LEU A 81 -11.28 -2.17 3.63
CA LEU A 81 -10.90 -1.03 2.81
C LEU A 81 -9.39 -1.02 2.54
N MET A 82 -8.55 -1.40 3.51
CA MET A 82 -7.10 -1.48 3.33
C MET A 82 -6.71 -2.38 2.15
N TRP A 83 -7.46 -3.48 1.94
CA TRP A 83 -7.19 -4.44 0.86
C TRP A 83 -7.53 -3.88 -0.51
N VAL A 84 -8.59 -3.07 -0.59
CA VAL A 84 -8.95 -2.35 -1.82
C VAL A 84 -7.85 -1.38 -2.21
N TYR A 85 -7.35 -0.59 -1.24
CA TYR A 85 -6.26 0.35 -1.47
C TYR A 85 -4.94 -0.34 -1.83
N LEU A 86 -4.56 -1.41 -1.14
CA LEU A 86 -3.36 -2.18 -1.47
C LEU A 86 -3.39 -2.69 -2.92
N LYS A 87 -4.54 -3.23 -3.35
CA LYS A 87 -4.72 -3.65 -4.74
C LYS A 87 -4.62 -2.46 -5.70
N TYR A 88 -5.23 -1.34 -5.35
CA TYR A 88 -5.18 -0.11 -6.14
C TYR A 88 -3.74 0.40 -6.32
N TRP A 89 -2.95 0.49 -5.25
CA TRP A 89 -1.56 0.93 -5.31
C TRP A 89 -0.69 -0.01 -6.15
N HIS A 90 -0.87 -1.32 -6.02
CA HIS A 90 -0.17 -2.29 -6.88
C HIS A 90 -0.49 -2.08 -8.37
N LEU A 91 -1.76 -1.80 -8.72
CA LEU A 91 -2.16 -1.49 -10.08
C LEU A 91 -1.54 -0.18 -10.58
N GLN A 92 -1.48 0.87 -9.75
CA GLN A 92 -0.81 2.11 -10.11
C GLN A 92 0.68 1.90 -10.39
N VAL A 93 1.39 1.13 -9.55
CA VAL A 93 2.80 0.79 -9.77
C VAL A 93 2.99 -0.02 -11.05
N ALA A 94 2.12 -1.01 -11.31
CA ALA A 94 2.17 -1.79 -12.54
C ALA A 94 1.95 -0.90 -13.77
N MET A 95 0.95 -0.02 -13.74
CA MET A 95 0.67 0.94 -14.81
C MET A 95 1.86 1.86 -15.07
N GLN A 96 2.50 2.41 -14.04
CA GLN A 96 3.70 3.24 -14.20
C GLN A 96 4.85 2.46 -14.84
N ARG A 97 5.04 1.18 -14.49
CA ARG A 97 6.05 0.32 -15.13
C ARG A 97 5.75 0.11 -16.61
N HIS A 98 4.50 -0.14 -16.97
CA HIS A 98 4.09 -0.31 -18.37
C HIS A 98 4.29 0.98 -19.18
N LYS A 99 3.90 2.15 -18.64
CA LYS A 99 4.13 3.45 -19.29
C LYS A 99 5.61 3.74 -19.55
N ARG A 100 6.49 3.39 -18.60
CA ARG A 100 7.95 3.53 -18.78
C ARG A 100 8.48 2.60 -19.87
N ALA A 101 8.01 1.35 -19.90
CA ALA A 101 8.39 0.39 -20.94
C ALA A 101 7.92 0.85 -22.33
N GLU A 102 6.68 1.33 -22.44
CA GLU A 102 6.14 1.91 -23.68
C GLU A 102 6.96 3.12 -24.14
N SER A 103 7.27 4.05 -23.23
CA SER A 103 8.08 5.24 -23.55
C SER A 103 9.47 4.85 -24.04
N ALA A 104 10.12 3.88 -23.40
CA ALA A 104 11.43 3.39 -23.83
C ALA A 104 11.40 2.75 -25.23
N LEU A 105 10.31 2.06 -25.59
CA LEU A 105 10.13 1.49 -26.94
C LEU A 105 9.90 2.59 -27.99
N LEU A 106 9.15 3.63 -27.65
CA LEU A 106 8.85 4.74 -28.56
C LEU A 106 10.05 5.68 -28.76
N GLU A 107 10.79 5.96 -27.68
CA GLU A 107 12.04 6.74 -27.71
C GLU A 107 13.16 5.99 -28.42
N GLY A 108 13.24 4.68 -28.21
CA GLY A 108 14.17 3.78 -28.88
C GLY A 108 13.76 3.39 -30.31
N LYS A 109 13.25 4.35 -31.11
CA LYS A 109 12.78 4.18 -32.50
C LYS A 109 13.28 2.88 -33.14
N ILE A 110 12.35 1.95 -33.35
CA ILE A 110 12.48 0.88 -34.34
C ILE A 110 13.03 1.54 -35.61
N GLN A 111 14.30 1.30 -35.95
CA GLN A 111 14.71 1.47 -37.34
C GLN A 111 13.91 0.41 -38.10
N PRO A 112 13.02 0.77 -39.02
CA PRO A 112 12.51 -0.22 -39.93
C PRO A 112 13.75 -0.73 -40.67
N HIS A 113 14.06 -2.01 -40.49
CA HIS A 113 15.05 -2.68 -41.32
C HIS A 113 14.50 -2.62 -42.75
N SER A 114 14.94 -1.61 -43.50
CA SER A 114 14.65 -1.51 -44.92
C SER A 114 15.39 -2.66 -45.60
N LYS A 115 14.62 -3.46 -46.34
CA LYS A 115 15.15 -4.46 -47.27
C LYS A 115 16.07 -3.82 -48.30
#